data_AF-A0A943HTX4-F1
#
_entry.id   AF-A0A943HTX4-F1
#
_cell.length_a   1.000
_cell.length_b   1.000
_cell.length_c   1.000
_cell.angle_alpha   90.00
_cell.angle_beta   90.00
_cell.angle_gamma   90.00
#
_symmetry.space_group_name_H-M   'P 1'
#
loop_
_entity.id
_entity.type
_entity.pdbx_description
1 polymer ?
#
loop_
_entity_poly.entity_id
_entity_poly.type
_entity_poly.pdbx_seq_one_letter_code
_entity_poly.pdbx_strand_id
1 'polypeptide(L)'
;MENTSLDLTTVFLLDQVQRNKSLNKEARAKLRELNLIEGRHPHIIISRKVAQLTNMEAEYTDLKGFDDDYYKDLILKSLSDHKKLRRTHIDKLLLPRLPKALNDRQKKNHIDYLLKCLRIARKIHVGPNKYWESGPNTTD
;
A
#
# COMPACT_ATOMS: atom_id res chain seq x y z
N MET A 1 -16.13 -3.52 -30.97
CA MET A 1 -15.85 -4.95 -31.12
C MET A 1 -14.36 -5.13 -30.92
N GLU A 2 -13.93 -5.88 -29.92
CA GLU A 2 -12.63 -6.56 -29.92
C GLU A 2 -12.66 -7.63 -28.85
N ASN A 3 -13.14 -8.82 -29.25
CA ASN A 3 -12.98 -10.04 -28.48
C ASN A 3 -11.49 -10.42 -28.54
N THR A 4 -10.68 -9.86 -27.63
CA THR A 4 -9.36 -10.43 -27.36
C THR A 4 -9.60 -11.77 -26.70
N SER A 5 -9.59 -12.84 -27.51
CA SER A 5 -9.51 -14.22 -27.04
C SER A 5 -8.26 -14.33 -26.17
N LEU A 6 -8.42 -14.05 -24.88
CA LEU A 6 -7.42 -14.34 -23.86
C LEU A 6 -7.12 -15.83 -23.99
N ASP A 7 -5.92 -16.15 -24.46
CA ASP A 7 -5.44 -17.52 -24.54
C ASP A 7 -5.60 -18.19 -23.16
N LEU A 8 -5.99 -19.47 -23.14
CA LEU A 8 -6.24 -20.24 -21.91
C LEU A 8 -5.06 -20.15 -20.94
N THR A 9 -3.83 -20.10 -21.48
CA THR A 9 -2.61 -19.87 -20.72
C THR A 9 -2.66 -18.55 -19.94
N THR A 10 -3.13 -17.47 -20.56
CA THR A 10 -3.21 -16.14 -19.94
C THR A 10 -4.26 -16.10 -18.84
N VAL A 11 -5.42 -16.72 -19.06
CA VAL A 11 -6.48 -16.86 -18.04
C VAL A 11 -5.96 -17.65 -16.84
N PHE A 12 -5.28 -18.77 -17.09
CA PHE A 12 -4.67 -19.58 -16.04
C PHE A 12 -3.62 -18.79 -15.23
N LEU A 13 -2.77 -18.02 -15.91
CA LEU A 13 -1.79 -17.18 -15.23
C LEU A 13 -2.44 -16.07 -14.38
N LEU A 14 -3.59 -15.52 -14.80
CA LEU A 14 -4.34 -14.55 -13.99
C LEU A 14 -4.98 -15.17 -12.75
N ASP A 15 -5.54 -16.38 -12.85
CA ASP A 15 -6.03 -17.13 -11.68
C ASP A 15 -4.89 -17.40 -10.69
N GLN A 16 -3.68 -17.71 -11.18
CA GLN A 16 -2.51 -17.85 -10.30
C GLN A 16 -2.14 -16.55 -9.56
N VAL A 17 -2.22 -15.39 -10.23
CA VAL A 17 -2.00 -14.08 -9.59
C VAL A 17 -3.02 -13.86 -8.48
N GLN A 18 -4.30 -14.10 -8.75
CA GLN A 18 -5.38 -13.94 -7.76
C GLN A 18 -5.20 -14.85 -6.53
N ARG A 19 -4.66 -16.05 -6.74
CA ARG A 19 -4.34 -17.00 -5.66
C ARG A 19 -3.00 -16.75 -4.98
N ASN A 20 -2.33 -15.64 -5.29
CA ASN A 20 -1.00 -15.28 -4.78
C ASN A 20 0.05 -16.41 -4.95
N LYS A 21 -0.03 -17.14 -6.08
CA LYS A 21 0.91 -18.21 -6.41
C LYS A 21 2.17 -17.65 -7.07
N SER A 22 3.29 -18.35 -6.86
CA SER A 22 4.57 -17.95 -7.46
C SER A 22 4.51 -18.07 -8.98
N LEU A 23 4.66 -16.93 -9.66
CA LEU A 23 4.79 -16.85 -11.10
C LEU A 23 6.27 -16.73 -11.48
N ASN A 24 6.69 -17.44 -12.53
CA ASN A 24 8.04 -17.31 -13.06
C ASN A 24 8.26 -15.91 -13.68
N LYS A 25 9.52 -15.56 -13.95
CA LYS A 25 9.87 -14.21 -14.47
C LYS A 25 9.21 -13.93 -15.83
N GLU A 26 9.16 -14.93 -16.70
CA GLU A 26 8.61 -14.84 -18.06
C GLU A 26 7.10 -14.59 -18.07
N ALA A 27 6.32 -15.36 -17.29
CA ALA A 27 4.88 -15.17 -17.16
C ALA A 27 4.53 -13.78 -16.64
N ARG A 28 5.30 -13.28 -15.65
CA ARG A 28 5.13 -11.92 -15.13
C ARG A 28 5.48 -10.85 -16.15
N ALA A 29 6.46 -11.09 -17.01
CA ALA A 29 6.80 -10.16 -18.09
C ALA A 29 5.67 -10.12 -19.12
N LYS A 30 5.20 -11.29 -19.58
CA LYS A 30 4.08 -11.42 -20.52
C LYS A 30 2.81 -10.74 -19.99
N LEU A 31 2.41 -11.00 -18.75
CA LEU A 31 1.23 -10.38 -18.15
C LEU A 31 1.37 -8.85 -17.98
N ARG A 32 2.59 -8.34 -17.73
CA ARG A 32 2.86 -6.90 -17.66
C ARG A 32 2.78 -6.24 -19.03
N GLU A 33 3.34 -6.87 -20.06
CA GLU A 33 3.29 -6.39 -21.44
C GLU A 33 1.83 -6.25 -21.93
N LEU A 34 0.99 -7.22 -21.55
CA LEU A 34 -0.45 -7.18 -21.82
C LEU A 34 -1.24 -6.23 -20.88
N ASN A 35 -0.57 -5.54 -19.96
CA ASN A 35 -1.17 -4.66 -18.94
C ASN A 35 -2.25 -5.35 -18.08
N LEU A 36 -2.15 -6.67 -17.89
CA LEU A 36 -3.13 -7.45 -17.14
C LEU A 36 -2.84 -7.50 -15.64
N ILE A 37 -1.59 -7.20 -15.25
CA ILE A 37 -1.14 -7.14 -13.85
C ILE A 37 -0.42 -5.83 -13.55
N GLU A 38 -0.38 -5.46 -12.28
CA GLU A 38 0.36 -4.32 -11.76
C GLU A 38 1.07 -4.68 -10.43
N GLY A 39 1.83 -3.72 -9.87
CA GLY A 39 2.62 -3.92 -8.66
C GLY A 39 4.04 -4.42 -8.92
N ARG A 40 4.81 -4.61 -7.85
CA ARG A 40 6.23 -5.00 -7.88
C ARG A 40 6.41 -6.30 -7.13
N HIS A 41 7.17 -7.23 -7.70
CA HIS A 41 7.52 -8.49 -7.04
C HIS A 41 8.08 -8.26 -5.61
N PRO A 42 7.63 -9.02 -4.59
CA PRO A 42 6.73 -10.18 -4.66
C PRO A 42 5.23 -9.86 -4.78
N HIS A 43 4.84 -8.59 -4.66
CA HIS A 43 3.45 -8.14 -4.55
C HIS A 43 2.88 -7.72 -5.90
N ILE A 44 2.37 -8.70 -6.62
CA ILE A 44 1.76 -8.53 -7.94
C ILE A 44 0.26 -8.77 -7.81
N ILE A 45 -0.53 -7.90 -8.41
CA ILE A 45 -1.99 -7.95 -8.37
C ILE A 45 -2.54 -7.82 -9.79
N ILE A 46 -3.79 -8.19 -9.99
CA ILE A 46 -4.48 -7.93 -11.27
C ILE A 46 -4.57 -6.41 -11.51
N SER A 47 -4.52 -6.01 -12.77
CA SER A 47 -4.66 -4.61 -13.15
C SER A 47 -6.05 -4.09 -12.80
N ARG A 48 -6.18 -2.77 -12.66
CA ARG A 48 -7.48 -2.11 -12.49
C ARG A 48 -8.50 -2.54 -13.55
N LYS A 49 -8.08 -2.62 -14.82
CA LYS A 49 -8.95 -2.98 -15.94
C LYS A 49 -9.48 -4.40 -15.78
N VAL A 50 -8.62 -5.35 -15.40
CA VAL A 50 -9.04 -6.74 -15.17
C VAL A 50 -9.99 -6.81 -13.98
N ALA A 51 -9.68 -6.10 -12.88
CA ALA A 51 -10.54 -6.04 -11.71
C ALA A 51 -11.95 -5.53 -12.04
N GLN A 52 -12.07 -4.48 -12.86
CA GLN A 52 -13.37 -3.95 -13.33
C GLN A 52 -14.13 -4.95 -14.21
N LEU A 53 -13.42 -5.67 -15.07
CA LEU A 53 -14.05 -6.68 -15.95
C LEU A 53 -14.52 -7.92 -15.16
N THR A 54 -13.89 -8.22 -14.02
CA THR A 54 -14.20 -9.39 -13.19
C THR A 54 -15.01 -9.06 -11.94
N ASN A 55 -15.51 -7.82 -11.78
CA ASN A 55 -16.20 -7.33 -10.57
C ASN A 55 -15.40 -7.56 -9.27
N MET A 56 -14.09 -7.26 -9.30
CA MET A 56 -13.15 -7.39 -8.17
C MET A 56 -12.57 -6.04 -7.72
N GLU A 57 -13.32 -4.96 -7.86
CA GLU A 57 -12.85 -3.60 -7.58
C GLU A 57 -12.48 -3.39 -6.10
N ALA A 58 -13.22 -4.05 -5.19
CA ALA A 58 -12.98 -3.98 -3.77
C ALA A 58 -11.67 -4.70 -3.39
N GLU A 59 -11.47 -5.92 -3.87
CA GLU A 59 -10.26 -6.72 -3.66
C GLU A 59 -9.03 -6.03 -4.24
N TYR A 60 -9.17 -5.46 -5.44
CA TYR A 60 -8.12 -4.65 -6.04
C TYR A 60 -7.70 -3.48 -5.15
N THR A 61 -8.67 -2.73 -4.63
CA THR A 61 -8.42 -1.57 -3.78
C THR A 61 -7.76 -1.97 -2.46
N ASP A 62 -8.18 -3.08 -1.86
CA ASP A 62 -7.65 -3.60 -0.61
C ASP A 62 -6.21 -4.16 -0.76
N LEU A 63 -5.92 -4.79 -1.90
CA LEU A 63 -4.58 -5.29 -2.22
C LEU A 63 -3.60 -4.18 -2.61
N LYS A 64 -4.06 -3.20 -3.41
CA LYS A 64 -3.25 -2.04 -3.82
C LYS A 64 -3.04 -1.06 -2.68
N GLY A 65 -4.08 -0.84 -1.88
CA GLY A 65 -4.17 0.21 -0.88
C GLY A 65 -4.18 1.62 -1.48
N PHE A 66 -4.23 2.60 -0.58
CA PHE A 66 -4.17 4.02 -0.91
C PHE A 66 -2.72 4.50 -1.09
N ASP A 67 -2.57 5.73 -1.55
CA ASP A 67 -1.28 6.40 -1.65
C ASP A 67 -0.71 6.81 -0.27
N ASP A 68 0.56 7.20 -0.28
CA ASP A 68 1.27 7.61 0.94
C ASP A 68 0.66 8.86 1.57
N ASP A 69 0.02 9.74 0.78
CA ASP A 69 -0.53 11.00 1.25
C ASP A 69 -1.79 10.77 2.09
N TYR A 70 -2.65 9.82 1.68
CA TYR A 70 -3.78 9.37 2.50
C TYR A 70 -3.34 8.92 3.91
N TYR A 71 -2.29 8.10 4.01
CA TYR A 71 -1.80 7.63 5.31
C TYR A 71 -1.12 8.73 6.11
N LYS A 72 -0.39 9.65 5.45
CA LYS A 72 0.19 10.83 6.10
C LYS A 72 -0.89 11.72 6.70
N ASP A 73 -1.96 11.97 5.95
CA ASP A 73 -3.09 12.79 6.42
C ASP A 73 -3.80 12.15 7.60
N LEU A 74 -3.92 10.82 7.62
CA LEU A 74 -4.47 10.11 8.78
C LEU A 74 -3.61 10.28 10.03
N ILE A 75 -2.27 10.23 9.89
CA ILE A 75 -1.34 10.51 10.99
C ILE A 75 -1.51 11.95 11.49
N LEU A 76 -1.51 12.92 10.56
CA LEU A 76 -1.60 14.34 10.89
C LEU A 76 -2.93 14.69 11.58
N LYS A 77 -4.04 14.15 11.09
CA LYS A 77 -5.36 14.33 11.70
C LYS A 77 -5.39 13.76 13.12
N SER A 78 -4.88 12.56 13.31
CA SER A 78 -4.81 11.94 14.65
C SER A 78 -3.92 12.73 15.62
N LEU A 79 -2.80 13.28 15.14
CA LEU A 79 -1.95 14.17 15.93
C LEU A 79 -2.62 15.51 16.25
N SER A 80 -3.39 16.08 15.31
CA SER A 80 -4.17 17.29 15.57
C SER A 80 -5.22 17.06 16.67
N ASP A 81 -5.90 15.92 16.65
CA ASP A 81 -6.97 15.60 17.63
C ASP A 81 -6.42 15.31 19.03
N HIS A 82 -5.26 14.65 19.12
CA HIS A 82 -4.71 14.16 20.39
C HIS A 82 -3.47 14.91 20.90
N LYS A 83 -2.94 15.87 20.12
CA LYS A 83 -1.70 16.65 20.32
C LYS A 83 -0.41 15.83 20.27
N LYS A 84 -0.42 14.62 20.83
CA LYS A 84 0.73 13.72 20.88
C LYS A 84 0.32 12.26 20.78
N LEU A 85 1.12 11.46 20.07
CA LEU A 85 0.88 10.02 19.92
C LEU A 85 2.16 9.21 20.11
N ARG A 86 2.03 8.05 20.75
CA ARG A 86 3.11 7.05 20.75
C ARG A 86 3.12 6.28 19.44
N ARG A 87 4.28 5.78 19.05
CA ARG A 87 4.43 4.92 17.88
C ARG A 87 3.45 3.73 17.87
N THR A 88 3.21 3.11 19.02
CA THR A 88 2.28 1.99 19.16
C THR A 88 0.83 2.34 18.80
N HIS A 89 0.39 3.59 19.04
CA HIS A 89 -0.95 4.04 18.65
C HIS A 89 -1.02 4.29 17.14
N ILE A 90 0.03 4.85 16.55
CA ILE A 90 0.15 5.03 15.10
C ILE A 90 0.13 3.68 14.38
N ASP A 91 0.86 2.68 14.91
CA ASP A 91 0.83 1.32 14.39
C ASP A 91 -0.57 0.72 14.45
N LYS A 92 -1.25 0.81 15.60
CA LYS A 92 -2.65 0.34 15.75
C LYS A 92 -3.61 1.01 14.77
N LEU A 93 -3.39 2.29 14.45
CA LEU A 93 -4.20 3.05 13.50
C LEU A 93 -3.96 2.62 12.05
N LEU A 94 -2.70 2.44 11.65
CA LEU A 94 -2.33 2.23 10.24
C LEU A 94 -2.25 0.76 9.81
N LEU A 95 -1.78 -0.15 10.67
CA LEU A 95 -1.62 -1.57 10.33
C LEU A 95 -2.84 -2.23 9.68
N PRO A 96 -4.08 -2.03 10.19
CA PRO A 96 -5.28 -2.63 9.57
C PRO A 96 -5.70 -1.95 8.26
N ARG A 97 -5.22 -0.73 7.97
CA ARG A 97 -5.57 0.06 6.79
C ARG A 97 -4.55 -0.04 5.66
N LEU A 98 -3.33 -0.48 5.98
CA LEU A 98 -2.28 -0.71 4.99
C LEU A 98 -2.61 -1.90 4.09
N PRO A 99 -2.15 -1.88 2.82
CA PRO A 99 -2.54 -2.86 1.82
C PRO A 99 -2.30 -4.29 2.29
N LYS A 100 -3.26 -5.20 2.02
CA LYS A 100 -3.14 -6.61 2.41
C LYS A 100 -2.00 -7.35 1.74
N ALA A 101 -1.53 -6.84 0.60
CA ALA A 101 -0.35 -7.39 -0.08
C ALA A 101 0.91 -7.32 0.80
N LEU A 102 1.01 -6.34 1.71
CA LEU A 102 2.21 -6.16 2.55
C LEU A 102 2.21 -7.11 3.75
N ASN A 103 3.38 -7.71 4.03
CA ASN A 103 3.60 -8.42 5.29
C ASN A 103 3.85 -7.44 6.45
N ASP A 104 3.79 -7.94 7.70
CA ASP A 104 3.93 -7.10 8.90
C ASP A 104 5.22 -6.28 8.94
N ARG A 105 6.33 -6.85 8.47
CA ARG A 105 7.62 -6.15 8.41
C ARG A 105 7.57 -5.00 7.40
N GLN A 106 6.99 -5.24 6.23
CA GLN A 106 6.82 -4.22 5.20
C GLN A 106 5.86 -3.13 5.64
N LYS A 107 4.75 -3.49 6.32
CA LYS A 107 3.83 -2.53 6.90
C LYS A 107 4.53 -1.63 7.93
N LYS A 108 5.30 -2.20 8.86
CA LYS A 108 6.07 -1.43 9.84
C LYS A 108 7.09 -0.49 9.18
N ASN A 109 7.84 -1.00 8.20
CA ASN A 109 8.79 -0.19 7.43
C ASN A 109 8.10 0.95 6.67
N HIS A 110 6.91 0.71 6.14
CA HIS A 110 6.11 1.73 5.47
C HIS A 110 5.71 2.83 6.46
N ILE A 111 5.25 2.49 7.65
CA ILE A 111 4.94 3.48 8.69
C ILE A 111 6.20 4.27 9.10
N ASP A 112 7.37 3.62 9.22
CA ASP A 112 8.64 4.31 9.46
C ASP A 112 8.96 5.33 8.36
N TYR A 113 8.75 4.94 7.11
CA TYR A 113 8.92 5.81 5.95
C TYR A 113 7.96 7.01 6.01
N LEU A 114 6.67 6.81 6.28
CA LEU A 114 5.68 7.88 6.39
C LEU A 114 6.06 8.90 7.47
N LEU A 115 6.43 8.43 8.67
CA LEU A 115 6.88 9.31 9.75
C LEU A 115 8.16 10.06 9.40
N LYS A 116 9.11 9.39 8.74
CA LYS A 116 10.33 10.04 8.24
C LYS A 116 10.01 11.16 7.25
N CYS A 117 9.11 10.92 6.29
CA CYS A 117 8.67 11.93 5.32
C CYS A 117 8.02 13.13 6.01
N LEU A 118 7.10 12.90 6.94
CA LEU A 118 6.44 13.97 7.69
C LEU A 118 7.43 14.78 8.54
N ARG A 119 8.43 14.12 9.13
CA ARG A 119 9.48 14.78 9.91
C ARG A 119 10.40 15.64 9.04
N ILE A 120 10.82 15.12 7.88
CA ILE A 120 11.64 15.89 6.91
C ILE A 120 10.85 17.10 6.40
N ALA A 121 9.55 16.93 6.15
CA ALA A 121 8.64 18.02 5.78
C ALA A 121 8.32 18.98 6.94
N ARG A 122 8.92 18.81 8.12
CA ARG A 122 8.70 19.61 9.34
C ARG A 122 7.24 19.68 9.80
N LYS A 123 6.40 18.71 9.41
CA LYS A 123 5.00 18.60 9.83
C LYS A 123 4.85 17.95 11.21
N ILE A 124 5.82 17.12 11.60
CA ILE A 124 5.86 16.44 12.89
C ILE A 124 7.29 16.43 13.44
N HIS A 125 7.43 16.23 14.74
CA HIS A 125 8.72 15.96 15.39
C HIS A 125 8.57 14.90 16.49
N VAL A 126 9.72 14.45 17.02
CA VAL A 126 9.76 13.53 18.16
C VAL A 126 10.00 14.36 19.41
N GLY A 127 8.97 14.48 20.25
CA GLY A 127 9.01 15.15 21.54
C GLY A 127 9.55 14.23 22.67
N PRO A 128 9.47 14.69 23.92
CA PRO A 128 9.96 13.95 25.08
C PRO A 128 9.27 12.59 25.20
N ASN A 129 9.96 11.60 25.78
CA ASN A 129 9.46 10.23 25.94
C ASN A 129 9.04 9.54 24.61
N LYS A 130 9.64 9.94 23.48
CA LYS A 130 9.38 9.37 22.14
C LYS A 130 7.91 9.53 21.68
N TYR A 131 7.24 10.59 22.13
CA TYR A 131 5.96 10.98 21.55
C TYR A 131 6.17 11.67 20.21
N TRP A 132 5.31 11.39 19.24
CA TRP A 132 5.20 12.15 18.02
C TRP A 132 4.23 13.30 18.25
N GLU A 133 4.62 14.50 17.82
CA GLU A 133 3.87 15.74 18.02
C GLU A 133 3.80 16.51 16.70
N SER A 134 2.73 17.29 16.51
CA SER A 134 2.54 18.13 15.32
C SER A 134 3.41 19.39 15.35
N GLY A 135 3.88 19.83 14.19
CA GLY A 135 4.64 21.06 14.04
C GLY A 135 6.16 20.86 14.11
N PRO A 136 6.94 21.93 13.89
CA PRO A 136 8.39 21.91 14.06
C PRO A 136 8.77 21.74 15.53
N ASN A 137 9.94 21.15 15.80
CA ASN A 137 10.47 21.04 17.16
C ASN A 137 10.67 22.45 17.73
N THR A 138 9.93 22.82 18.77
CA THR A 138 10.06 24.14 19.43
C THR A 138 11.17 24.16 20.49
N THR A 139 12.05 23.16 20.50
CA THR A 139 13.23 23.15 21.37
C THR A 139 14.40 23.78 20.62
N ASP A 140 14.43 25.10 20.60
CA ASP A 140 15.61 25.94 20.36
C ASP A 140 15.75 26.87 21.57
#